data_AF-A0A249NX98-F1
#
_entry.id   AF-A0A249NX98-F1
#
_cell.length_a   1.000
_cell.length_b   1.000
_cell.length_c   1.000
_cell.angle_alpha   90.00
_cell.angle_beta   90.00
_cell.angle_gamma   90.00
#
_symmetry.space_group_name_H-M   'P 1'
#
loop_
_entity.id
_entity.type
_entity.pdbx_description
1 polymer ?
#
loop_
_entity_poly.entity_id
_entity_poly.type
_entity_poly.pdbx_seq_one_letter_code
_entity_poly.pdbx_strand_id
1 'polypeptide(L)'
;MKLSQHDVAAGAEITRRSLAAAESNKPVFPDTNLQLVDFYVARGIEFLGETKIGRETLRAGARWAAPNDPQASQETKSSFRAEDQPLSFRAARALLEKEQADIAMEVGLPLATIQSLERGRKTADAYEKVHRWFEKAGVEFTGWGDVVTGKYYGVGVRWKTSHNEQE
;
A
#
# COMPACT_ATOMS: atom_id res chain seq x y z
N MET A 1 4.72 6.19 -6.63
CA MET A 1 3.98 7.36 -7.16
C MET A 1 3.81 8.43 -6.07
N LYS A 2 4.01 9.71 -6.36
CA LYS A 2 3.64 10.84 -5.49
C LYS A 2 2.71 11.74 -6.30
N LEU A 3 1.39 11.57 -6.13
CA LEU A 3 0.40 12.47 -6.72
C LEU A 3 -0.09 13.43 -5.66
N SER A 4 -0.41 14.66 -6.07
CA SER A 4 -1.21 15.54 -5.23
C SER A 4 -2.69 15.14 -5.31
N GLN A 5 -3.48 15.54 -4.31
CA GLN A 5 -4.94 15.41 -4.38
C GLN A 5 -5.53 16.11 -5.61
N HIS A 6 -4.88 17.18 -6.10
CA HIS A 6 -5.30 17.86 -7.32
C HIS A 6 -5.15 16.95 -8.54
N ASP A 7 -3.99 16.29 -8.70
CA ASP A 7 -3.73 15.40 -9.84
C ASP A 7 -4.63 14.17 -9.82
N VAL A 8 -4.90 13.62 -8.62
CA VAL A 8 -5.83 12.49 -8.45
C VAL A 8 -7.25 12.90 -8.83
N ALA A 9 -7.74 14.02 -8.28
CA ALA A 9 -9.09 14.49 -8.57
C ALA A 9 -9.28 14.80 -10.07
N ALA A 10 -8.31 15.47 -10.68
CA ALA A 10 -8.33 15.77 -12.10
C ALA A 10 -8.32 14.50 -12.96
N GLY A 11 -7.44 13.55 -12.66
CA GLY A 11 -7.31 12.34 -13.47
C GLY A 11 -8.42 11.31 -13.24
N ALA A 12 -9.09 11.33 -12.09
CA ALA A 12 -10.28 10.52 -11.81
C ALA A 12 -11.58 11.22 -12.20
N GLU A 13 -11.50 12.44 -12.75
CA GLU A 13 -12.66 13.26 -13.16
C GLU A 13 -13.67 13.50 -12.02
N ILE A 14 -13.16 13.72 -10.81
CA ILE A 14 -13.95 14.04 -9.62
C ILE A 14 -13.54 15.39 -9.02
N THR A 15 -14.38 15.90 -8.11
CA THR A 15 -14.01 17.11 -7.37
C THR A 15 -13.00 16.80 -6.27
N ARG A 16 -12.11 17.76 -5.98
CA ARG A 16 -11.20 17.67 -4.81
C ARG A 16 -11.95 17.48 -3.49
N ARG A 17 -13.16 18.03 -3.37
CA ARG A 17 -14.01 17.86 -2.18
C ARG A 17 -14.48 16.41 -2.04
N SER A 18 -14.89 15.79 -3.15
CA SER A 18 -15.29 14.38 -3.18
C SER A 18 -14.10 13.47 -2.85
N LEU A 19 -12.92 13.75 -3.40
CA LEU A 19 -11.68 13.03 -3.06
C LEU A 19 -11.35 13.14 -1.57
N ALA A 20 -11.34 14.36 -1.02
CA ALA A 20 -11.06 14.57 0.40
C ALA A 20 -12.09 13.88 1.32
N ALA A 21 -13.36 13.82 0.90
CA ALA A 21 -14.38 13.07 1.62
C ALA A 21 -14.10 11.56 1.61
N ALA A 22 -13.72 11.00 0.45
CA ALA A 22 -13.35 9.58 0.33
C ALA A 22 -12.12 9.25 1.19
N GLU A 23 -11.10 10.10 1.20
CA GLU A 23 -9.88 9.91 2.00
C GLU A 23 -10.12 10.07 3.51
N SER A 24 -11.17 10.80 3.92
CA SER A 24 -11.53 11.01 5.33
C SER A 24 -12.57 10.00 5.83
N ASN A 25 -12.77 8.89 5.12
CA ASN A 25 -13.77 7.87 5.42
C ASN A 25 -15.20 8.42 5.59
N LYS A 26 -15.53 9.51 4.88
CA LYS A 26 -16.89 10.07 4.86
C LYS A 26 -17.70 9.40 3.76
N PRO A 27 -19.04 9.31 3.90
CA PRO A 27 -19.89 8.82 2.83
C PRO A 27 -19.66 9.62 1.55
N VAL A 28 -19.36 8.92 0.47
CA VAL A 28 -19.26 9.46 -0.90
C VAL A 28 -20.22 8.72 -1.80
N PHE A 29 -20.54 9.32 -2.94
CA PHE A 29 -21.36 8.66 -3.94
C PHE A 29 -20.65 7.40 -4.46
N PRO A 30 -21.38 6.28 -4.68
CA PRO A 30 -20.80 5.06 -5.25
C PRO A 30 -19.99 5.31 -6.52
N ASP A 31 -20.48 6.18 -7.41
CA ASP A 31 -19.80 6.56 -8.65
C ASP A 31 -18.41 7.17 -8.40
N THR A 32 -18.26 8.01 -7.37
CA THR A 32 -16.95 8.57 -6.98
C THR A 32 -15.96 7.46 -6.59
N ASN A 33 -16.42 6.43 -5.86
CA ASN A 33 -15.56 5.30 -5.53
C ASN A 33 -15.16 4.50 -6.77
N LEU A 34 -16.10 4.26 -7.68
CA LEU A 34 -15.81 3.55 -8.93
C LEU A 34 -14.81 4.33 -9.79
N GLN A 35 -14.98 5.64 -9.96
CA GLN A 35 -14.04 6.50 -10.68
C GLN A 35 -12.62 6.46 -10.07
N LEU A 36 -12.52 6.45 -8.74
CA LEU A 36 -11.23 6.31 -8.05
C LEU A 36 -10.62 4.92 -8.27
N VAL A 37 -11.42 3.87 -8.19
CA VAL A 37 -10.96 2.50 -8.46
C VAL A 37 -10.41 2.41 -9.89
N ASP A 38 -11.17 2.86 -10.89
CA ASP A 38 -10.75 2.85 -12.30
C ASP A 38 -9.46 3.64 -12.50
N PHE A 39 -9.36 4.83 -11.89
CA PHE A 39 -8.17 5.69 -11.96
C PHE A 39 -6.91 4.99 -11.45
N TYR A 40 -7.00 4.29 -10.33
CA TYR A 40 -5.87 3.60 -9.71
C TYR A 40 -5.54 2.28 -10.43
N VAL A 41 -6.56 1.53 -10.86
CA VAL A 41 -6.39 0.29 -11.65
C VAL A 41 -5.71 0.58 -12.98
N ALA A 42 -6.10 1.64 -13.68
CA ALA A 42 -5.45 2.08 -14.92
C ALA A 42 -3.96 2.45 -14.73
N ARG A 43 -3.52 2.72 -13.50
CA ARG A 43 -2.12 3.00 -13.13
C ARG A 43 -1.38 1.77 -12.60
N GLY A 44 -2.02 0.60 -12.66
CA GLY A 44 -1.45 -0.67 -12.22
C GLY A 44 -1.58 -0.93 -10.73
N ILE A 45 -2.52 -0.30 -10.03
CA ILE A 45 -2.87 -0.70 -8.66
C ILE A 45 -3.91 -1.82 -8.70
N GLU A 46 -3.70 -2.83 -7.87
CA GLU A 46 -4.67 -3.88 -7.58
C GLU A 46 -5.19 -3.68 -6.16
N PHE A 47 -6.51 -3.53 -6.02
CA PHE A 47 -7.17 -3.51 -4.71
C PHE A 47 -7.33 -4.94 -4.20
N LEU A 48 -6.95 -5.15 -2.94
CA LEU A 48 -6.97 -6.45 -2.28
C LEU A 48 -8.11 -6.49 -1.26
N GLY A 49 -8.68 -7.67 -1.08
CA GLY A 49 -9.70 -7.93 -0.08
C GLY A 49 -10.36 -9.28 -0.29
N GLU A 50 -10.88 -9.86 0.77
CA GLU A 50 -11.70 -11.06 0.75
C GLU A 50 -13.13 -10.65 1.10
N THR A 51 -14.07 -10.87 0.17
CA THR A 51 -15.49 -10.60 0.42
C THR A 51 -16.26 -11.91 0.60
N LYS A 52 -17.15 -11.94 1.59
CA LYS A 52 -18.23 -12.93 1.68
C LYS A 52 -19.53 -12.17 1.52
N ILE A 53 -20.43 -12.65 0.64
CA ILE A 53 -21.73 -12.01 0.40
C ILE A 53 -22.44 -11.81 1.76
N GLY A 54 -22.83 -10.56 2.05
CA GLY A 54 -23.47 -10.19 3.31
C GLY A 54 -22.53 -9.94 4.49
N ARG A 55 -21.21 -9.89 4.28
CA ARG A 55 -20.21 -9.52 5.29
C ARG A 55 -19.26 -8.43 4.76
N GLU A 56 -18.60 -7.76 5.69
CA GLU A 56 -17.55 -6.78 5.38
C GLU A 56 -16.36 -7.44 4.67
N THR A 57 -15.66 -6.63 3.87
CA THR A 57 -14.43 -7.04 3.18
C THR A 57 -13.31 -7.22 4.21
N LEU A 58 -12.80 -8.44 4.33
CA LEU A 58 -11.65 -8.75 5.17
C LEU A 58 -10.35 -8.50 4.39
N ARG A 59 -9.25 -8.30 5.12
CA ARG A 59 -7.90 -8.17 4.53
C ARG A 59 -7.78 -7.10 3.44
N ALA A 60 -8.50 -6.00 3.60
CA ALA A 60 -8.47 -4.90 2.65
C ALA A 60 -7.04 -4.36 2.49
N GLY A 61 -6.68 -3.95 1.28
CA GLY A 61 -5.37 -3.41 0.99
C GLY A 61 -5.19 -3.02 -0.47
N ALA A 62 -3.96 -2.71 -0.86
CA ALA A 62 -3.61 -2.40 -2.23
C ALA A 62 -2.15 -2.78 -2.51
N ARG A 63 -1.88 -3.19 -3.76
CA ARG A 63 -0.53 -3.46 -4.25
C ARG A 63 -0.37 -3.03 -5.70
N TRP A 64 0.87 -2.99 -6.18
CA TRP A 64 1.09 -2.99 -7.63
C TRP A 64 0.62 -4.29 -8.23
N ALA A 65 -0.04 -4.23 -9.38
CA ALA A 65 -0.29 -5.40 -10.21
C ALA A 65 1.05 -6.09 -10.50
N ALA A 66 1.02 -7.42 -10.49
CA ALA A 66 2.20 -8.25 -10.68
C ALA A 66 1.87 -9.42 -11.60
N PRO A 67 2.88 -10.03 -12.24
CA PRO A 67 2.72 -11.32 -12.87
C PRO A 67 2.17 -12.34 -11.86
N ASN A 68 1.25 -13.19 -12.31
CA ASN A 68 0.72 -14.29 -11.50
C ASN A 68 1.79 -15.36 -11.20
N ASP A 69 2.79 -15.47 -12.07
CA ASP A 69 3.89 -16.42 -11.96
C ASP A 69 5.23 -15.67 -11.79
N PRO A 70 5.97 -15.89 -10.68
CA PRO A 70 7.33 -15.38 -10.51
C PRO A 70 8.31 -15.79 -11.62
N GLN A 71 8.05 -16.90 -12.31
CA GLN A 71 8.83 -17.42 -13.43
C GLN A 71 8.36 -16.91 -14.80
N ALA A 72 7.43 -15.95 -14.84
CA ALA A 72 7.00 -15.33 -16.08
C ALA A 72 8.19 -14.75 -16.87
N SER A 73 8.04 -14.73 -18.20
CA SER A 73 9.03 -14.17 -19.13
C SER A 73 9.36 -12.71 -18.81
N GLN A 74 10.55 -12.24 -19.22
CA GLN A 74 10.95 -10.85 -19.01
C GLN A 74 10.06 -9.88 -19.81
N GLU A 75 9.58 -10.31 -20.96
CA GLU A 75 8.62 -9.59 -21.79
C GLU A 75 7.32 -9.35 -21.01
N THR A 76 6.78 -10.39 -20.36
CA THR A 76 5.61 -10.26 -19.49
C THR A 76 5.90 -9.34 -18.30
N LYS A 77 7.03 -9.52 -17.62
CA LYS A 77 7.43 -8.72 -16.45
C LYS A 77 7.59 -7.24 -16.78
N SER A 78 8.00 -6.90 -18.00
CA SER A 78 8.20 -5.51 -18.45
C SER A 78 6.92 -4.67 -18.47
N SER A 79 5.75 -5.33 -18.57
CA SER A 79 4.44 -4.66 -18.52
C SER A 79 3.99 -4.31 -17.10
N PHE A 80 4.69 -4.80 -16.07
CA PHE A 80 4.36 -4.56 -14.68
C PHE A 80 5.33 -3.59 -14.01
N ARG A 81 4.82 -2.89 -13.00
CA ARG A 81 5.65 -2.00 -12.20
C ARG A 81 6.59 -2.80 -11.30
N ALA A 82 7.88 -2.56 -11.48
CA ALA A 82 8.95 -3.07 -10.63
C ALA A 82 9.39 -2.00 -9.61
N GLU A 83 9.75 -2.44 -8.41
CA GLU A 83 10.32 -1.60 -7.35
C GLU A 83 11.71 -2.08 -6.96
N ASP A 84 12.52 -1.18 -6.40
CA ASP A 84 13.85 -1.49 -5.84
C ASP A 84 13.77 -1.99 -4.38
N GLN A 85 12.57 -1.94 -3.80
CA GLN A 85 12.28 -2.24 -2.40
C GLN A 85 11.27 -3.39 -2.32
N PRO A 86 11.48 -4.40 -1.46
CA PRO A 86 10.48 -5.46 -1.27
C PRO A 86 9.23 -4.96 -0.55
N LEU A 87 9.39 -3.98 0.33
CA LEU A 87 8.35 -3.49 1.23
C LEU A 87 8.16 -2.00 1.06
N SER A 88 6.92 -1.54 1.20
CA SER A 88 6.58 -0.11 1.20
C SER A 88 6.09 0.33 2.58
N PHE A 89 7.00 0.79 3.44
CA PHE A 89 6.62 1.32 4.76
C PHE A 89 5.69 2.53 4.66
N ARG A 90 5.79 3.32 3.58
CA ARG A 90 4.86 4.42 3.35
C ARG A 90 3.44 3.91 3.11
N ALA A 91 3.28 2.82 2.35
CA ALA A 91 1.97 2.21 2.13
C ALA A 91 1.43 1.59 3.43
N ALA A 92 2.29 0.90 4.19
CA ALA A 92 1.93 0.34 5.50
C ALA A 92 1.46 1.43 6.48
N ARG A 93 2.17 2.56 6.53
CA ARG A 93 1.79 3.71 7.35
C ARG A 93 0.46 4.31 6.94
N ALA A 94 0.22 4.45 5.63
CA ALA A 94 -1.05 4.95 5.10
C ALA A 94 -2.20 4.00 5.46
N LEU A 95 -1.99 2.68 5.42
CA LEU A 95 -2.99 1.69 5.82
C LEU A 95 -3.35 1.79 7.31
N LEU A 96 -2.37 2.12 8.17
CA LEU A 96 -2.59 2.34 9.60
C LEU A 96 -3.09 3.75 9.96
N GLU A 97 -3.21 4.66 8.98
CA GLU A 97 -3.55 6.08 9.19
C GLU A 97 -2.64 6.79 10.22
N LYS A 98 -1.36 6.41 10.27
CA LYS A 98 -0.39 6.97 11.23
C LYS A 98 0.55 8.01 10.63
N GLU A 99 1.05 8.92 11.46
CA GLU A 99 2.13 9.83 11.07
C GLU A 99 3.50 9.18 11.28
N GLN A 100 4.52 9.68 10.57
CA GLN A 100 5.90 9.18 10.73
C GLN A 100 6.44 9.38 12.15
N ALA A 101 6.00 10.46 12.82
CA ALA A 101 6.39 10.79 14.18
C ALA A 101 5.85 9.78 15.20
N ASP A 102 4.61 9.31 15.02
CA ASP A 102 4.00 8.31 15.89
C ASP A 102 4.77 6.99 15.82
N ILE A 103 5.08 6.54 14.60
CA ILE A 103 5.87 5.32 14.38
C ILE A 103 7.27 5.47 14.96
N ALA A 104 7.91 6.63 14.77
CA ALA A 104 9.25 6.89 15.33
C ALA A 104 9.25 6.75 16.86
N MET A 105 8.24 7.32 17.52
CA MET A 105 8.04 7.21 18.97
C MET A 105 7.78 5.77 19.41
N GLU A 106 6.83 5.08 18.77
CA GLU A 106 6.44 3.72 19.16
C GLU A 106 7.54 2.67 18.91
N VAL A 107 8.31 2.83 17.84
CA VAL A 107 9.45 1.95 17.52
C VAL A 107 10.70 2.35 18.31
N GLY A 108 10.74 3.55 18.90
CA GLY A 108 11.91 4.09 19.60
C GLY A 108 13.08 4.30 18.64
N LEU A 109 12.83 4.97 17.51
CA LEU A 109 13.83 5.35 16.51
C LEU A 109 13.74 6.85 16.21
N PRO A 110 14.83 7.50 15.79
CA PRO A 110 14.76 8.88 15.32
C PRO A 110 13.80 9.03 14.12
N LEU A 111 13.06 10.13 14.06
CA LEU A 111 12.17 10.44 12.93
C LEU A 111 12.93 10.41 11.58
N ALA A 112 14.16 10.91 11.56
CA ALA A 112 15.02 10.88 10.38
C ALA A 112 15.27 9.45 9.87
N THR A 113 15.32 8.46 10.77
CA THR A 113 15.47 7.03 10.42
C THR A 113 14.22 6.52 9.73
N ILE A 114 13.02 6.81 10.25
CA ILE A 114 11.75 6.43 9.62
C ILE A 114 11.63 7.06 8.22
N GLN A 115 11.95 8.35 8.09
CA GLN A 115 11.98 9.03 6.80
C GLN A 115 12.99 8.43 5.82
N SER A 116 14.16 8.03 6.30
CA SER A 116 15.19 7.39 5.50
C SER A 116 14.72 6.03 4.96
N LEU A 117 14.10 5.22 5.83
CA LEU A 117 13.54 3.92 5.50
C LEU A 117 12.39 4.03 4.48
N GLU A 118 11.47 4.99 4.64
CA GLU A 118 10.38 5.23 3.66
C GLU A 118 10.88 5.72 2.30
N ARG A 119 12.05 6.37 2.26
CA ARG A 119 12.74 6.74 1.01
C ARG A 119 13.61 5.60 0.45
N GLY A 120 13.64 4.47 1.13
CA GLY A 120 14.31 3.27 0.69
C GLY A 120 15.78 3.13 1.07
N ARG A 121 16.28 3.99 1.95
CA ARG A 121 17.64 3.87 2.48
C ARG A 121 17.62 2.89 3.66
N LYS A 122 18.22 1.71 3.47
CA LYS A 122 18.15 0.60 4.42
C LYS A 122 19.32 0.66 5.39
N THR A 123 18.99 0.64 6.68
CA THR A 123 19.91 0.22 7.75
C THR A 123 19.33 -1.07 8.32
N ALA A 124 20.07 -2.18 8.27
CA ALA A 124 19.52 -3.53 8.48
C ALA A 124 18.72 -3.66 9.79
N ASP A 125 19.26 -3.15 10.90
CA ASP A 125 18.61 -3.21 12.22
C ASP A 125 17.30 -2.40 12.27
N ALA A 126 17.35 -1.13 11.85
CA ALA A 126 16.18 -0.26 11.85
C ALA A 126 15.09 -0.77 10.88
N TYR A 127 15.49 -1.32 9.74
CA TYR A 127 14.58 -1.90 8.76
C TYR A 127 13.78 -3.06 9.36
N GLU A 128 14.48 -4.01 9.99
CA GLU A 128 13.85 -5.18 10.59
C GLU A 128 12.96 -4.79 11.78
N LYS A 129 13.40 -3.83 12.59
CA LYS A 129 12.63 -3.32 13.73
C LYS A 129 11.29 -2.71 13.29
N VAL A 130 11.31 -1.86 12.27
CA VAL A 130 10.11 -1.23 11.71
C VAL A 130 9.22 -2.25 11.00
N HIS A 131 9.82 -3.17 10.23
CA HIS A 131 9.09 -4.26 9.57
C HIS A 131 8.30 -5.10 10.57
N ARG A 132 8.96 -5.59 11.63
CA ARG A 132 8.30 -6.38 12.69
C ARG A 132 7.21 -5.60 13.41
N TRP A 133 7.39 -4.30 13.62
CA TRP A 133 6.38 -3.46 14.25
C TRP A 133 5.11 -3.39 13.40
N PHE A 134 5.23 -3.14 12.08
CA PHE A 134 4.07 -3.16 11.18
C PHE A 134 3.38 -4.53 11.13
N GLU A 135 4.17 -5.60 11.06
CA GLU A 135 3.66 -6.96 11.05
C GLU A 135 2.89 -7.31 12.34
N LYS A 136 3.32 -6.77 13.50
CA LYS A 136 2.60 -6.88 14.79
C LYS A 136 1.36 -6.00 14.84
N ALA A 137 1.38 -4.84 14.17
CA ALA A 137 0.23 -3.95 14.04
C ALA A 137 -0.84 -4.47 13.06
N GLY A 138 -0.69 -5.69 12.53
CA GLY A 138 -1.67 -6.34 11.66
C GLY A 138 -1.50 -6.02 10.18
N VAL A 139 -0.40 -5.38 9.77
CA VAL A 139 -0.09 -5.17 8.34
C VAL A 139 0.61 -6.41 7.77
N GLU A 140 0.26 -6.77 6.54
CA GLU A 140 0.93 -7.78 5.73
C GLU A 140 1.49 -7.13 4.46
N PHE A 141 2.75 -7.40 4.15
CA PHE A 141 3.36 -6.98 2.89
C PHE A 141 3.21 -8.06 1.80
N THR A 142 2.94 -7.65 0.57
CA THR A 142 2.50 -8.56 -0.51
C THR A 142 3.48 -8.75 -1.66
N GLY A 143 4.63 -8.06 -1.64
CA GLY A 143 5.62 -8.09 -2.71
C GLY A 143 6.46 -9.36 -2.75
N TRP A 144 6.92 -9.73 -3.94
CA TRP A 144 7.89 -10.81 -4.17
C TRP A 144 9.06 -10.33 -5.03
N GLY A 145 10.23 -10.95 -4.85
CA GLY A 145 11.46 -10.57 -5.53
C GLY A 145 11.81 -11.49 -6.70
N ASP A 146 12.24 -10.90 -7.81
CA ASP A 146 12.89 -11.61 -8.91
C ASP A 146 14.41 -11.59 -8.68
N VAL A 147 14.98 -12.77 -8.42
CA VAL A 147 16.41 -12.93 -8.13
C VAL A 147 17.29 -12.56 -9.33
N VAL A 148 16.79 -12.74 -10.56
CA VAL A 148 17.56 -12.49 -11.79
C VAL A 148 17.77 -10.99 -11.99
N THR A 149 16.72 -10.20 -11.76
CA THR A 149 16.75 -8.75 -11.99
C THR A 149 17.04 -7.94 -10.73
N GLY A 150 16.93 -8.56 -9.55
CA GLY A 150 17.01 -7.89 -8.25
C GLY A 150 15.82 -6.95 -7.99
N LYS A 151 14.75 -7.06 -8.77
CA LYS A 151 13.55 -6.21 -8.68
C LYS A 151 12.44 -6.89 -7.91
N TYR A 152 11.51 -6.08 -7.40
CA TYR A 152 10.35 -6.56 -6.67
C TYR A 152 9.06 -6.21 -7.41
N TYR A 153 8.15 -7.17 -7.47
CA TYR A 153 6.83 -7.04 -8.07
C TYR A 153 5.76 -7.26 -7.00
N GLY A 154 4.55 -6.75 -7.23
CA GLY A 154 3.45 -6.95 -6.28
C GLY A 154 3.62 -6.18 -4.98
N VAL A 155 4.54 -5.21 -4.92
CA VAL A 155 4.84 -4.47 -3.69
C VAL A 155 3.61 -3.68 -3.26
N GLY A 156 3.16 -3.94 -2.05
CA GLY A 156 1.95 -3.36 -1.48
C GLY A 156 1.74 -3.85 -0.06
N VAL A 157 0.56 -3.55 0.47
CA VAL A 157 0.17 -3.89 1.84
C VAL A 157 -1.31 -4.26 1.91
N ARG A 158 -1.66 -5.08 2.90
CA ARG A 158 -3.05 -5.36 3.28
C ARG A 158 -3.15 -5.69 4.76
N TRP A 159 -4.37 -5.75 5.29
CA TRP A 159 -4.59 -6.27 6.64
C TRP A 159 -4.37 -7.79 6.71
N LYS A 160 -3.64 -8.24 7.75
CA LYS A 160 -3.69 -9.61 8.24
C LYS A 160 -5.07 -9.81 8.85
N THR A 161 -5.75 -10.91 8.56
CA THR A 161 -7.15 -11.20 8.92
C THR A 161 -7.49 -11.14 10.43
N SER A 162 -6.54 -10.83 11.32
CA SER A 162 -6.66 -10.92 12.78
C SER A 162 -7.32 -9.72 13.47
N HIS A 163 -7.81 -8.71 12.75
CA HIS A 163 -8.26 -7.45 13.37
C HIS A 163 -9.76 -7.41 13.77
N ASN A 164 -10.36 -8.55 14.12
CA ASN A 164 -11.76 -8.59 14.58
C ASN A 164 -12.03 -9.78 15.54
N GLU A 165 -11.42 -9.78 16.73
CA GLU A 165 -11.84 -10.63 17.87
C GLU A 165 -11.65 -9.96 19.25
N GLN A 166 -11.72 -8.62 19.34
CA GLN A 166 -11.74 -7.94 20.65
C GLN A 166 -12.73 -6.75 20.62
N GLU A 167 -14.02 -7.08 20.71
CA GLU A 167 -15.03 -6.24 21.38
C GLU A 167 -15.32 -6.83 22.76
#